data_AF-A0ABD6EXL5-F1
#
_entry.id   AF-A0ABD6EXL5-F1
#
_cell.length_a   1.000
_cell.length_b   1.000
_cell.length_c   1.000
_cell.angle_alpha   90.00
_cell.angle_beta   90.00
_cell.angle_gamma   90.00
#
_symmetry.space_group_name_H-M   'P 1'
#
loop_
_entity.id
_entity.type
_entity.pdbx_description
1 polymer ?
#
loop_
_entity_poly.entity_id
_entity_poly.type
_entity_poly.pdbx_seq_one_letter_code
_entity_poly.pdbx_strand_id
1 'polypeptide(L)'
;MEANEETDEEIADDEDIPADKKKEKKAYIPGVSRPLRDGEEWEYDPSAYKVYHTFSSAYPCMSFDPIMDKLGDNRREYPLTLYLVSGTQADRFMKNQIIVMKASNISSAEKEEIEDSENEDDSSDEDDSKGLRLYSAIIPHFGTVNRIRVS
;
A
#
# COMPACT_ATOMS: atom_id res chain seq x y z
N MET A 1 -24.33 22.55 -39.37
CA MET A 1 -24.16 22.61 -37.91
C MET A 1 -24.50 21.23 -37.41
N GLU A 2 -23.46 20.46 -37.10
CA GLU A 2 -23.59 19.11 -36.55
C GLU A 2 -24.15 19.20 -35.13
N ALA A 3 -25.19 18.42 -34.85
CA ALA A 3 -25.74 18.25 -33.52
C ALA A 3 -24.87 17.23 -32.79
N ASN A 4 -24.30 17.65 -31.66
CA ASN A 4 -23.50 16.82 -30.78
C ASN A 4 -24.48 15.98 -29.94
N GLU A 5 -24.53 14.67 -30.16
CA GLU A 5 -25.29 13.73 -29.34
C GLU A 5 -24.50 13.48 -28.04
N GLU A 6 -24.94 14.11 -26.94
CA GLU A 6 -24.55 13.71 -25.59
C GLU A 6 -25.22 12.37 -25.26
N THR A 7 -24.44 11.29 -25.30
CA THR A 7 -24.83 10.00 -24.75
C THR A 7 -24.75 10.07 -23.23
N ASP A 8 -25.89 10.33 -22.60
CA ASP A 8 -26.13 10.23 -21.17
C ASP A 8 -26.22 8.74 -20.80
N GLU A 9 -25.10 8.15 -20.36
CA GLU A 9 -25.09 6.78 -19.83
C GLU A 9 -25.76 6.80 -18.45
N GLU A 10 -27.08 6.60 -18.43
CA GLU A 10 -27.86 6.37 -17.21
C GLU A 10 -27.29 5.14 -16.46
N ILE A 11 -26.59 5.40 -15.36
CA ILE A 11 -26.10 4.39 -14.43
C ILE A 11 -27.34 3.78 -13.74
N ALA A 12 -27.72 2.58 -14.16
CA ALA A 12 -28.85 1.84 -13.61
C ALA A 12 -28.73 1.63 -12.09
N ASP A 13 -29.80 1.95 -11.37
CA ASP A 13 -29.96 1.74 -9.94
C ASP A 13 -29.81 0.25 -9.57
N ASP A 14 -28.92 0.00 -8.60
CA ASP A 14 -28.44 -1.33 -8.18
C ASP A 14 -29.40 -2.05 -7.20
N GLU A 15 -30.71 -1.82 -7.29
CA GLU A 15 -31.65 -2.28 -6.24
C GLU A 15 -32.31 -3.65 -6.46
N ASP A 16 -32.18 -4.33 -7.61
CA ASP A 16 -32.82 -5.66 -7.77
C ASP A 16 -32.04 -6.59 -8.72
N ILE A 17 -30.89 -7.13 -8.28
CA ILE A 17 -30.17 -8.17 -9.04
C ILE A 17 -29.98 -9.42 -8.17
N PRO A 18 -30.46 -10.61 -8.60
CA PRO A 18 -30.35 -11.86 -7.84
C PRO A 18 -28.88 -12.26 -7.59
N ALA A 19 -28.63 -12.86 -6.43
CA ALA A 19 -27.33 -13.13 -5.81
C ALA A 19 -26.34 -14.03 -6.61
N ASP A 20 -26.71 -14.54 -7.78
CA ASP A 20 -25.93 -15.51 -8.56
C ASP A 20 -25.13 -14.92 -9.74
N LYS A 21 -25.13 -13.60 -9.94
CA LYS A 21 -24.24 -12.96 -10.92
C LYS A 21 -23.09 -12.28 -10.20
N LYS A 22 -21.85 -12.76 -10.43
CA LYS A 22 -20.61 -12.05 -10.05
C LYS A 22 -20.69 -10.62 -10.60
N LYS A 23 -21.01 -9.65 -9.75
CA LYS A 23 -20.96 -8.23 -10.10
C LYS A 23 -19.50 -7.90 -10.44
N GLU A 24 -19.28 -7.24 -11.57
CA GLU A 24 -17.96 -6.67 -11.87
C GLU A 24 -17.65 -5.62 -10.80
N LYS A 25 -16.60 -5.88 -10.01
CA LYS A 25 -16.12 -4.91 -9.03
C LYS A 25 -15.60 -3.68 -9.79
N LYS A 26 -16.23 -2.52 -9.60
CA LYS A 26 -15.79 -1.25 -10.18
C LYS A 26 -15.17 -0.39 -9.09
N ALA A 27 -13.96 0.12 -9.35
CA ALA A 27 -13.33 1.10 -8.47
C ALA A 27 -14.12 2.41 -8.50
N TYR A 28 -14.22 3.06 -7.34
CA TYR A 28 -14.86 4.36 -7.26
C TYR A 28 -14.01 5.47 -7.88
N ILE A 29 -14.63 6.32 -8.69
CA ILE A 29 -14.02 7.48 -9.33
C ILE A 29 -14.79 8.73 -8.88
N PRO A 30 -14.16 9.66 -8.14
CA PRO A 30 -14.79 10.91 -7.74
C PRO A 30 -15.34 11.68 -8.94
N GLY A 31 -16.61 12.06 -8.89
CA GLY A 31 -17.29 12.82 -9.96
C GLY A 31 -17.80 11.98 -11.14
N VAL A 32 -17.54 10.68 -11.17
CA VAL A 32 -18.06 9.74 -12.19
C VAL A 32 -18.93 8.67 -11.55
N SER A 33 -18.48 8.10 -10.43
CA SER A 33 -19.23 7.10 -9.68
C SER A 33 -20.31 7.73 -8.81
N ARG A 34 -21.36 6.97 -8.48
CA ARG A 34 -22.41 7.42 -7.57
C ARG A 34 -21.82 7.86 -6.23
N PRO A 35 -22.34 8.92 -5.59
CA PRO A 35 -21.92 9.28 -4.25
C PRO A 35 -22.19 8.14 -3.26
N LEU A 36 -21.40 8.13 -2.18
CA LEU A 36 -21.60 7.23 -1.06
C LEU A 36 -22.98 7.45 -0.46
N ARG A 37 -23.69 6.36 -0.15
CA ARG A 37 -24.94 6.41 0.58
C ARG A 37 -24.68 6.70 2.07
N ASP A 38 -25.69 7.19 2.76
CA ASP A 38 -25.60 7.37 4.21
C ASP A 38 -25.32 6.02 4.90
N GLY A 39 -24.19 5.93 5.58
CA GLY A 39 -23.73 4.72 6.26
C GLY A 39 -22.87 3.76 5.42
N GLU A 40 -22.56 4.11 4.17
CA GLU A 40 -21.58 3.37 3.36
C GLU A 40 -20.16 3.90 3.64
N GLU A 41 -19.19 3.01 3.83
CA GLU A 41 -17.79 3.34 4.11
C GLU A 41 -16.88 2.92 2.95
N TRP A 42 -15.74 3.61 2.81
CA TRP A 42 -14.73 3.25 1.82
C TRP A 42 -13.92 2.05 2.31
N GLU A 43 -13.96 0.96 1.55
CA GLU A 43 -13.05 -0.17 1.72
C GLU A 43 -12.16 -0.30 0.48
N TYR A 44 -10.88 -0.63 0.69
CA TYR A 44 -9.99 -0.89 -0.43
C TYR A 44 -10.18 -2.34 -0.90
N ASP A 45 -9.97 -2.62 -2.19
CA ASP A 45 -9.97 -3.99 -2.70
C ASP A 45 -8.56 -4.58 -2.60
N PRO A 46 -8.31 -5.60 -1.75
CA PRO A 46 -6.98 -6.21 -1.64
C PRO A 46 -6.51 -6.83 -2.96
N SER A 47 -7.44 -7.34 -3.77
CA SER A 47 -7.13 -7.95 -5.07
C SER A 47 -6.61 -6.96 -6.11
N ALA A 48 -6.72 -5.65 -5.85
CA ALA A 48 -6.12 -4.61 -6.69
C ALA A 48 -4.59 -4.52 -6.52
N TYR A 49 -4.02 -5.13 -5.48
CA TYR A 49 -2.59 -5.03 -5.15
C TYR A 49 -1.90 -6.39 -5.25
N LYS A 50 -0.72 -6.43 -5.88
CA LYS A 50 0.14 -7.62 -5.87
C LYS A 50 0.91 -7.76 -4.56
N VAL A 51 1.24 -6.62 -3.96
CA VAL A 51 2.01 -6.48 -2.71
C VAL A 51 1.40 -5.31 -1.96
N TYR A 52 1.00 -5.55 -0.71
CA TYR A 52 0.50 -4.52 0.18
C TYR A 52 1.06 -4.81 1.56
N HIS A 53 1.81 -3.85 2.12
CA HIS A 53 2.44 -3.96 3.42
C HIS A 53 2.44 -2.60 4.08
N THR A 54 2.07 -2.56 5.35
CA THR A 54 2.02 -1.31 6.13
C THR A 54 3.15 -1.29 7.14
N PHE A 55 3.85 -0.16 7.20
CA PHE A 55 4.85 0.11 8.24
C PHE A 55 4.71 1.55 8.70
N SER A 56 5.07 1.80 9.96
CA SER A 56 5.00 3.12 10.58
C SER A 56 6.39 3.63 10.93
N SER A 57 6.53 4.94 10.98
CA SER A 57 7.75 5.62 11.41
C SER A 57 7.42 6.59 12.54
N ALA A 58 8.43 6.95 13.34
CA ALA A 58 8.25 7.80 14.52
C ALA A 58 7.75 9.22 14.19
N TYR A 59 8.09 9.71 12.99
CA TYR A 59 7.72 11.05 12.54
C TYR A 59 7.31 10.99 11.06
N PRO A 60 6.37 11.85 10.61
CA PRO A 60 5.91 11.88 9.23
C PRO A 60 7.07 12.02 8.23
N CYS A 61 7.03 11.24 7.16
CA CYS A 61 8.00 11.26 6.09
C CYS A 61 7.43 12.01 4.87
N MET A 62 7.93 13.21 4.57
CA MET A 62 7.45 14.03 3.45
C MET A 62 8.13 13.68 2.12
N SER A 63 9.28 13.00 2.17
CA SER A 63 10.01 12.57 0.98
C SER A 63 10.60 11.18 1.18
N PHE A 64 10.61 10.39 0.11
CA PHE A 64 11.28 9.10 0.06
C PHE A 64 11.83 8.87 -1.35
N ASP A 65 12.89 8.07 -1.45
CA ASP A 65 13.51 7.69 -2.71
C ASP A 65 13.98 6.22 -2.64
N PRO A 66 13.67 5.37 -3.64
CA PRO A 66 14.19 4.01 -3.68
C PRO A 66 15.70 3.99 -3.89
N ILE A 67 16.36 3.07 -3.18
CA ILE A 67 17.79 2.78 -3.35
C ILE A 67 17.89 1.56 -4.29
N MET A 68 18.66 1.69 -5.36
CA MET A 68 18.95 0.57 -6.25
C MET A 68 19.85 -0.45 -5.56
N ASP A 69 19.39 -1.69 -5.49
CA ASP A 69 20.17 -2.81 -4.98
C ASP A 69 21.05 -3.45 -6.06
N LYS A 70 21.82 -4.48 -5.66
CA LYS A 70 22.67 -5.28 -6.54
C LYS A 70 22.26 -6.76 -6.56
N LEU A 71 20.98 -7.05 -6.29
CA LEU A 71 20.46 -8.41 -6.16
C LEU A 71 20.03 -9.02 -7.51
N GLY A 72 20.12 -8.25 -8.59
CA GLY A 72 19.80 -8.67 -9.97
C GLY A 72 18.79 -7.74 -10.64
N ASP A 73 18.76 -7.78 -11.97
CA ASP A 73 17.89 -6.93 -12.78
C ASP A 73 16.49 -7.52 -12.96
N ASN A 74 15.46 -6.67 -13.04
CA ASN A 74 14.08 -7.04 -13.36
C ASN A 74 13.51 -8.19 -12.51
N ARG A 75 13.85 -8.24 -11.23
CA ARG A 75 13.34 -9.25 -10.30
C ARG A 75 11.81 -9.12 -10.15
N ARG A 76 11.09 -10.18 -10.49
CA ARG A 76 9.61 -10.26 -10.40
C ARG A 76 9.11 -11.41 -9.51
N GLU A 77 10.02 -12.26 -9.07
CA GLU A 77 9.72 -13.44 -8.26
C GLU A 77 9.83 -13.10 -6.77
N TYR A 78 8.92 -13.66 -5.99
CA TYR A 78 8.94 -13.55 -4.53
C TYR A 78 9.97 -14.51 -3.92
N PRO A 79 10.56 -14.16 -2.77
CA PRO A 79 10.33 -12.95 -1.98
C PRO A 79 11.05 -11.71 -2.53
N LEU A 80 10.38 -10.55 -2.48
CA LEU A 80 10.98 -9.29 -2.92
C LEU A 80 11.80 -8.65 -1.79
N THR A 81 12.71 -7.75 -2.18
CA THR A 81 13.48 -6.91 -1.26
C THR A 81 13.48 -5.50 -1.81
N LEU A 82 13.17 -4.52 -0.95
CA LEU A 82 13.09 -3.10 -1.24
C LEU A 82 14.00 -2.32 -0.30
N TYR A 83 14.77 -1.41 -0.86
CA TYR A 83 15.57 -0.45 -0.10
C TYR A 83 15.03 0.96 -0.36
N LEU A 84 14.86 1.73 0.70
CA LEU A 84 14.30 3.08 0.66
C LEU A 84 15.13 4.01 1.53
N VAL A 85 15.24 5.27 1.14
CA VAL A 85 15.62 6.34 2.06
C VAL A 85 14.46 7.30 2.21
N SER A 86 14.28 7.85 3.40
CA SER A 86 13.25 8.83 3.68
C SER A 86 13.70 9.88 4.69
N GLY A 87 13.14 11.08 4.58
CA GLY A 87 13.40 12.20 5.46
C GLY A 87 12.16 12.59 6.26
N THR A 88 12.32 12.83 7.56
CA THR A 88 11.20 13.16 8.45
C THR A 88 10.91 14.65 8.55
N GLN A 89 9.70 14.97 9.00
CA GLN A 89 9.26 16.29 9.45
C GLN A 89 8.67 16.18 10.87
N ALA A 90 9.50 16.50 11.86
CA ALA A 90 9.14 16.55 13.28
C ALA A 90 8.76 17.97 13.73
N ASP A 91 8.10 18.06 14.89
CA ASP A 91 7.69 19.30 15.57
C ASP A 91 8.88 20.19 15.96
N ARG A 92 10.05 19.59 16.22
CA ARG A 92 11.28 20.30 16.59
C ARG A 92 12.40 19.99 15.63
N PHE A 93 13.19 21.02 15.29
CA PHE A 93 14.27 20.93 14.32
C PHE A 93 15.32 19.85 14.66
N MET A 94 15.62 19.60 15.94
CA MET A 94 16.60 18.58 16.39
C MET A 94 16.09 17.14 16.37
N LYS A 95 14.79 16.91 16.21
CA LYS A 95 14.19 15.56 16.21
C LYS A 95 14.11 14.94 14.82
N ASN A 96 14.44 15.70 13.78
CA ASN A 96 14.39 15.19 12.42
C ASN A 96 15.50 14.17 12.21
N GLN A 97 15.21 13.24 11.31
CA GLN A 97 16.09 12.13 10.98
C GLN A 97 15.96 11.77 9.50
N ILE A 98 17.05 11.29 8.95
CA ILE A 98 17.06 10.53 7.70
C ILE A 98 16.99 9.06 8.09
N ILE A 99 16.05 8.33 7.49
CA ILE A 99 15.81 6.92 7.74
C ILE A 99 16.17 6.15 6.47
N VAL A 100 17.16 5.26 6.57
CA VAL A 100 17.46 4.28 5.52
C VAL A 100 16.80 2.96 5.91
N MET A 101 15.93 2.44 5.05
CA MET A 101 15.10 1.27 5.31
C MET A 101 15.43 0.15 4.33
N LYS A 102 15.39 -1.09 4.83
CA LYS A 102 15.41 -2.32 4.03
C LYS A 102 14.20 -3.16 4.44
N ALA A 103 13.25 -3.29 3.55
CA ALA A 103 12.18 -4.27 3.65
C ALA A 103 12.60 -5.53 2.88
N SER A 104 12.72 -6.65 3.57
CA SER A 104 13.11 -7.94 2.99
C SER A 104 12.08 -9.01 3.29
N ASN A 105 12.09 -10.06 2.48
CA ASN A 105 11.10 -11.13 2.57
C ASN A 105 9.67 -10.66 2.30
N ILE A 106 9.50 -9.75 1.34
CA ILE A 106 8.19 -9.21 0.97
C ILE A 106 7.41 -10.28 0.19
N SER A 107 6.25 -10.65 0.70
CA SER A 107 5.29 -11.63 0.15
C SER A 107 4.24 -10.97 -0.76
N SER A 108 3.49 -11.81 -1.50
CA SER A 108 2.31 -11.39 -2.26
C SER A 108 1.11 -11.14 -1.33
N ALA A 109 0.30 -10.12 -1.63
CA ALA A 109 -0.90 -9.78 -0.86
C ALA A 109 -1.96 -10.91 -0.81
N GLU A 110 -2.06 -11.73 -1.85
CA GLU A 110 -3.04 -12.84 -1.95
C GLU A 110 -2.90 -13.93 -0.88
N LYS A 111 -1.79 -13.98 -0.13
CA LYS A 111 -1.52 -15.04 0.85
C LYS A 111 -1.87 -14.67 2.29
N GLU A 112 -2.09 -13.39 2.60
CA GLU A 112 -2.34 -12.94 3.97
C GLU A 112 -3.82 -13.08 4.39
N GLU A 113 -4.75 -13.23 3.44
CA GLU A 113 -6.18 -13.45 3.74
C GLU A 113 -6.49 -14.82 4.39
N ILE A 114 -5.49 -15.72 4.53
CA ILE A 114 -5.69 -17.05 5.15
C ILE A 114 -5.35 -17.05 6.65
N GLU A 115 -4.64 -16.04 7.18
CA GLU A 115 -4.12 -16.07 8.57
C GLU A 115 -4.91 -15.22 9.58
N ASP A 116 -5.91 -14.44 9.17
CA ASP A 116 -6.78 -13.70 10.11
C ASP A 116 -7.96 -14.53 10.67
N SER A 117 -7.93 -15.86 10.50
CA SER A 117 -8.88 -16.78 11.15
C SER A 117 -8.19 -17.50 12.31
N GLU A 118 -8.34 -16.91 13.51
CA GLU A 118 -8.24 -17.54 14.83
C GLU A 118 -7.62 -18.95 14.85
N ASN A 119 -6.30 -19.05 15.10
CA ASN A 119 -5.72 -20.27 15.65
C ASN A 119 -4.72 -19.92 16.77
N GLU A 120 -5.25 -19.90 18.00
CA GLU A 120 -4.48 -20.32 19.16
C GLU A 120 -4.18 -21.83 19.01
N ASP A 121 -3.08 -22.20 18.38
CA ASP A 121 -2.53 -23.54 18.57
C ASP A 121 -1.01 -23.50 18.73
N ASP A 122 -0.57 -23.90 19.92
CA ASP A 122 0.80 -24.01 20.38
C ASP A 122 1.41 -25.30 19.80
N SER A 123 2.15 -25.18 18.69
CA SER A 123 3.07 -26.24 18.26
C SER A 123 4.24 -25.72 17.43
N SER A 124 5.35 -25.54 18.15
CA SER A 124 6.76 -25.66 17.73
C SER A 124 7.07 -26.22 16.33
N ASP A 125 7.40 -25.33 15.39
CA ASP A 125 8.68 -25.29 14.67
C ASP A 125 8.74 -23.95 13.91
N GLU A 126 9.74 -23.13 14.22
CA GLU A 126 9.93 -21.77 13.68
C GLU A 126 10.10 -21.79 12.14
N ASP A 127 8.99 -21.68 11.39
CA ASP A 127 9.03 -21.21 10.00
C ASP A 127 9.22 -19.69 10.00
N ASP A 128 10.35 -19.26 10.54
CA ASP A 128 10.83 -17.88 10.63
C ASP A 128 11.04 -17.24 9.24
N SER A 129 10.72 -17.98 8.17
CA SER A 129 10.91 -17.65 6.77
C SER A 129 9.72 -16.92 6.10
N LYS A 130 8.58 -16.73 6.79
CA LYS A 130 7.37 -16.17 6.16
C LYS A 130 6.99 -14.72 6.49
N GLY A 131 7.66 -14.07 7.45
CA GLY A 131 7.35 -12.68 7.80
C GLY A 131 8.12 -11.63 6.99
N LEU A 132 7.47 -10.53 6.63
CA LEU A 132 8.14 -9.30 6.21
C LEU A 132 9.13 -8.86 7.31
N ARG A 133 10.38 -8.61 6.92
CA ARG A 133 11.43 -8.11 7.84
C ARG A 133 11.82 -6.70 7.45
N LEU A 134 11.55 -5.73 8.33
CA LEU A 134 11.93 -4.33 8.16
C LEU A 134 13.17 -4.01 9.02
N TYR A 135 14.25 -3.60 8.36
CA TYR A 135 15.44 -3.07 9.00
C TYR A 135 15.53 -1.57 8.74
N SER A 136 16.00 -0.79 9.71
CA SER A 136 16.22 0.63 9.53
C SER A 136 17.52 1.11 10.18
N ALA A 137 18.14 2.10 9.55
CA ALA A 137 19.24 2.87 10.10
C ALA A 137 18.79 4.34 10.18
N ILE A 138 19.03 4.96 11.33
CA ILE A 138 18.59 6.32 11.64
C ILE A 138 19.80 7.24 11.70
N ILE A 139 19.75 8.33 10.93
CA ILE A 139 20.77 9.37 10.89
C ILE A 139 20.13 10.66 11.40
N PRO A 140 20.56 11.22 12.54
CA PRO A 140 20.04 12.50 13.04
C PRO A 140 20.25 13.62 12.01
N HIS A 141 19.24 14.45 11.80
CA HIS A 141 19.30 15.57 10.86
C HIS A 141 18.78 16.85 11.51
N PHE A 142 19.49 17.97 11.31
CA PHE A 142 19.08 19.26 11.83
C PHE A 142 18.15 19.97 10.83
N GLY A 143 16.89 20.16 11.21
CA GLY A 143 15.86 20.73 10.34
C GLY A 143 15.12 19.67 9.53
N THR A 144 14.00 20.07 8.92
CA THR A 144 13.10 19.17 8.19
C THR A 144 13.69 18.74 6.85
N VAL A 145 13.39 17.52 6.42
CA VAL A 145 13.88 16.98 5.14
C VAL A 145 12.74 16.96 4.13
N ASN A 146 12.59 18.05 3.38
CA ASN A 146 11.53 18.21 2.39
C ASN A 146 11.78 17.42 1.09
N ARG A 147 13.06 17.18 0.74
CA ARG A 147 13.45 16.42 -0.44
C ARG A 147 14.71 15.62 -0.13
N ILE A 148 14.66 14.32 -0.40
CA ILE A 148 15.80 13.42 -0.36
C ILE A 148 15.91 12.69 -1.69
N ARG A 149 17.15 12.47 -2.14
CA ARG A 149 17.44 11.71 -3.36
C ARG A 149 18.73 10.95 -3.20
N VAL A 150 18.74 9.71 -3.66
CA VAL A 150 19.90 8.82 -3.74
C VAL A 150 20.54 9.00 -5.12
N SER A 151 21.87 9.06 -5.13
CA SER A 151 22.70 9.21 -6.33
C SER A 151 23.50 7.95 -6.62
#